data_AF-A0A938DSL6-F1
#
_entry.id   AF-A0A938DSL6-F1
#
_cell.length_a   1.000
_cell.length_b   1.000
_cell.length_c   1.000
_cell.angle_alpha   90.00
_cell.angle_beta   90.00
_cell.angle_gamma   90.00
#
_symmetry.space_group_name_H-M   'P 1'
#
loop_
_entity.id
_entity.type
_entity.pdbx_description
1 polymer ?
#
loop_
_entity_poly.entity_id
_entity_poly.type
_entity_poly.pdbx_seq_one_letter_code
_entity_poly.pdbx_strand_id
1 'polypeptide(L)'
;MGEFADSAFYAREMRPGLERQLGGPPTGVYHTYAFDATNLLLSAVRRAAVRLPGGALRIDREALRSAMLEVDGYPGVSGQLT
;
A
#
# COMPACT_ATOMS: atom_id res chain seq x y z
N MET A 1 -6.15 6.64 21.36
CA MET A 1 -5.82 7.32 20.10
C MET A 1 -4.87 6.36 19.38
N GLY A 2 -5.43 5.49 18.54
CA GLY A 2 -4.90 4.15 18.24
C GLY A 2 -3.92 4.09 17.07
N GLU A 3 -2.93 3.20 17.20
CA GLU A 3 -2.08 2.49 16.21
C GLU A 3 -1.54 3.21 14.97
N PHE A 4 -2.35 4.01 14.26
CA PHE A 4 -1.99 4.68 13.02
C PHE A 4 -1.00 5.85 13.23
N ALA A 5 -1.02 6.46 14.42
CA ALA A 5 -0.16 7.58 14.77
C ALA A 5 1.30 7.18 15.04
N ASP A 6 1.58 5.88 15.25
CA ASP A 6 2.91 5.37 15.58
C ASP A 6 3.77 5.09 14.34
N SER A 7 3.18 5.13 13.13
CA SER A 7 3.96 5.05 11.89
C SER A 7 4.80 6.32 11.73
N ALA A 8 6.12 6.16 11.80
CA ALA A 8 7.06 7.25 11.60
C ALA A 8 6.94 7.87 10.19
N PHE A 9 6.50 7.08 9.20
CA PHE A 9 6.19 7.55 7.85
C PHE A 9 4.92 8.41 7.83
N TYR A 10 3.87 7.99 8.55
CA TYR A 10 2.64 8.79 8.66
C TYR A 10 2.91 10.18 9.20
N ALA A 11 3.64 10.24 10.32
CA ALA A 11 3.89 11.48 11.03
C ALA A 11 4.81 12.45 10.29
N ARG A 12 5.83 11.94 9.59
CA ARG A 12 6.87 12.77 8.95
C ARG A 12 6.57 13.12 7.50
N GLU A 13 5.93 12.21 6.77
CA GLU A 13 5.78 12.36 5.31
C GLU A 13 4.31 12.54 4.91
N MET A 14 3.46 11.58 5.28
CA MET A 14 2.09 11.50 4.75
C MET A 14 1.20 12.64 5.26
N ARG A 15 1.16 12.90 6.57
CA ARG A 15 0.31 13.95 7.15
C ARG A 15 0.69 15.36 6.63
N PRO A 16 1.96 15.79 6.65
CA PRO A 16 2.34 17.08 6.08
C PRO A 16 2.06 17.18 4.58
N GLY A 17 2.20 16.07 3.83
CA GLY A 17 1.84 16.02 2.41
C GLY A 17 0.36 16.25 2.17
N LEU A 18 -0.50 15.58 2.95
CA LEU A 18 -1.96 15.74 2.88
C LEU A 18 -2.38 17.15 3.31
N GLU A 19 -1.79 17.71 4.35
CA GLU A 19 -2.08 19.08 4.78
C GLU A 19 -1.83 20.11 3.68
N ARG A 20 -0.72 19.96 2.95
CA ARG A 20 -0.42 20.81 1.79
C ARG A 20 -1.42 20.63 0.64
N GLN A 21 -1.87 19.41 0.39
CA GLN A 21 -2.82 19.10 -0.69
C GLN A 21 -4.25 19.54 -0.39
N LEU A 22 -4.67 19.41 0.87
CA LEU A 22 -6.04 19.66 1.32
C LEU A 22 -6.24 21.08 1.85
N GLY A 23 -5.16 21.83 2.10
CA GLY A 23 -5.22 23.17 2.70
C GLY A 23 -5.56 23.16 4.19
N GLY A 24 -5.38 22.01 4.85
CA GLY A 24 -5.74 21.80 6.26
C GLY A 24 -5.55 20.33 6.68
N PRO A 25 -5.67 20.02 7.99
CA PRO A 25 -5.45 18.67 8.49
C PRO A 25 -6.45 17.68 7.87
N PRO A 26 -6.01 16.45 7.55
CA PRO A 26 -6.92 15.41 7.06
C PRO A 26 -8.01 15.12 8.10
N THR A 27 -9.25 14.94 7.64
CA THR A 27 -10.43 14.74 8.50
C THR A 27 -10.53 13.34 9.11
N GLY A 28 -9.72 12.39 8.63
CA GLY A 28 -9.69 11.01 9.12
C GLY A 28 -8.53 10.23 8.52
N VAL A 29 -8.39 8.95 8.89
CA VAL A 29 -7.22 8.11 8.57
C VAL A 29 -7.36 7.23 7.33
N TYR A 30 -8.49 7.29 6.61
CA TYR A 30 -8.80 6.35 5.52
C TYR A 30 -7.81 6.32 4.36
N HIS A 31 -7.04 7.39 4.17
CA HIS A 31 -5.96 7.45 3.20
C HIS A 31 -4.84 6.43 3.48
N THR A 32 -4.64 6.04 4.74
CA THR A 32 -3.65 5.02 5.12
C THR A 32 -4.01 3.65 4.55
N TYR A 33 -5.30 3.26 4.62
CA TYR A 33 -5.79 2.01 4.03
C TYR A 33 -5.60 1.97 2.51
N ALA A 34 -5.95 3.07 1.83
CA ALA A 34 -5.78 3.17 0.38
C ALA A 34 -4.30 3.10 -0.03
N PHE A 35 -3.43 3.74 0.76
CA PHE A 35 -1.99 3.69 0.54
C PHE A 35 -1.44 2.27 0.71
N ASP A 36 -1.78 1.58 1.79
CA ASP A 36 -1.30 0.22 2.04
C ASP A 36 -1.84 -0.77 1.01
N ALA A 37 -3.14 -0.72 0.71
CA ALA A 37 -3.76 -1.58 -0.29
C ALA A 37 -3.12 -1.41 -1.68
N THR A 38 -2.79 -0.16 -2.06
CA THR A 38 -2.12 0.13 -3.33
C THR A 38 -0.71 -0.44 -3.34
N ASN A 39 0.06 -0.27 -2.26
CA ASN A 39 1.42 -0.79 -2.18
C ASN A 39 1.46 -2.33 -2.18
N LEU A 40 0.53 -2.97 -1.48
CA LEU A 40 0.36 -4.43 -1.52
C LEU A 40 0.01 -4.91 -2.93
N LEU A 41 -0.96 -4.26 -3.61
CA LEU A 41 -1.32 -4.61 -4.98
C LEU A 41 -0.13 -4.48 -5.93
N LEU A 42 0.63 -3.38 -5.85
CA LEU A 42 1.82 -3.18 -6.68
C LEU A 42 2.91 -4.22 -6.37
N SER A 43 3.07 -4.61 -5.10
CA SER A 43 3.98 -5.68 -4.70
C SER A 43 3.54 -7.03 -5.29
N ALA A 44 2.26 -7.38 -5.17
CA ALA A 44 1.70 -8.61 -5.73
C ALA A 44 1.82 -8.64 -7.26
N VAL A 45 1.57 -7.52 -7.94
CA VAL A 45 1.81 -7.39 -9.39
C VAL A 45 3.27 -7.67 -9.74
N ARG A 46 4.23 -7.12 -8.98
CA ARG A 46 5.66 -7.41 -9.21
C ARG A 46 5.98 -8.90 -9.03
N ARG A 47 5.38 -9.56 -8.05
CA ARG A 47 5.56 -11.01 -7.79
C ARG A 47 4.94 -11.88 -8.88
N ALA A 48 3.75 -11.51 -9.36
CA ALA A 48 2.98 -12.30 -10.32
C ALA A 48 3.33 -12.02 -11.80
N ALA A 49 4.01 -10.91 -12.08
CA ALA A 49 4.35 -10.52 -13.45
C ALA A 49 5.46 -11.39 -14.04
N VAL A 50 5.20 -11.94 -15.23
CA VAL A 50 6.20 -12.60 -16.07
C VAL A 50 6.54 -11.67 -17.24
N ARG A 51 7.82 -11.37 -17.41
CA ARG A 51 8.30 -10.57 -18.55
C ARG A 51 8.41 -11.45 -19.80
N LEU A 52 7.80 -11.00 -20.89
CA LEU A 52 7.84 -11.65 -22.19
C LEU A 52 8.94 -11.05 -23.08
N PRO A 53 9.34 -11.74 -24.17
CA PRO A 53 10.14 -11.14 -25.23
C PRO A 53 9.51 -9.83 -25.73
N GLY A 54 10.34 -8.80 -25.98
CA GLY A 54 9.85 -7.47 -26.37
C GLY A 54 9.40 -6.58 -25.21
N GLY A 55 9.50 -7.05 -23.95
CA GLY A 55 9.33 -6.23 -22.75
C GLY A 55 7.90 -6.10 -22.23
N ALA A 56 6.93 -6.78 -22.86
CA ALA A 56 5.57 -6.89 -22.33
C ALA A 56 5.56 -7.67 -21.01
N LEU A 57 4.57 -7.37 -20.15
CA LEU A 57 4.30 -8.11 -18.92
C LEU A 57 3.02 -8.91 -19.07
N ARG A 58 3.08 -10.20 -18.75
CA ARG A 58 1.91 -11.05 -18.56
C ARG A 58 1.70 -11.22 -17.06
N ILE A 59 0.53 -10.84 -16.57
CA ILE A 59 0.15 -10.99 -15.16
C ILE A 59 -0.97 -12.02 -15.13
N ASP A 60 -0.68 -13.17 -14.52
CA ASP A 60 -1.69 -14.19 -14.30
C ASP A 60 -2.62 -13.79 -13.14
N ARG A 61 -3.93 -13.95 -13.32
CA ARG A 61 -4.93 -13.49 -12.33
C ARG A 61 -4.93 -14.36 -11.08
N GLU A 62 -4.71 -15.67 -11.23
CA GLU A 62 -4.65 -16.59 -10.10
C GLU A 62 -3.37 -16.33 -9.31
N ALA A 63 -2.23 -16.19 -10.00
CA ALA A 63 -0.96 -15.82 -9.35
C ALA A 63 -1.05 -14.47 -8.62
N LEU A 64 -1.69 -13.47 -9.23
CA LEU A 64 -1.91 -12.17 -8.59
C LEU A 64 -2.79 -12.30 -7.34
N ARG A 65 -3.88 -13.07 -7.41
CA ARG A 65 -4.77 -13.32 -6.28
C ARG A 65 -4.03 -14.05 -5.15
N SER A 66 -3.31 -15.11 -5.46
CA SER A 66 -2.52 -15.86 -4.48
C SER A 66 -1.48 -14.96 -3.81
N ALA A 67 -0.75 -14.15 -4.59
CA ALA A 67 0.23 -13.22 -4.04
C ALA A 67 -0.38 -12.17 -3.08
N MET A 68 -1.65 -11.80 -3.27
CA MET A 68 -2.39 -10.93 -2.35
C MET A 68 -2.89 -11.66 -1.10
N LEU A 69 -3.25 -12.94 -1.21
CA LEU A 69 -3.74 -13.77 -0.08
C LEU A 69 -2.60 -14.33 0.78
N GLU A 70 -1.38 -14.37 0.25
CA GLU A 70 -0.16 -14.79 0.97
C GLU A 70 0.51 -13.65 1.74
N VAL A 71 -0.14 -12.48 1.85
CA VAL A 71 0.39 -11.37 2.65
C VAL A 71 0.34 -11.77 4.12
N ASP A 72 1.49 -11.74 4.79
CA ASP A 72 1.59 -11.97 6.21
C ASP A 72 2.60 -10.99 6.81
N GLY A 73 2.23 -10.37 7.93
CA GLY A 73 3.08 -9.46 8.68
C GLY A 73 3.51 -8.19 7.94
N TYR A 74 2.79 -7.72 6.92
CA TYR A 74 3.15 -6.50 6.20
C TYR A 74 3.06 -5.26 7.11
N PRO A 75 4.16 -4.50 7.30
CA PRO A 75 4.19 -3.35 8.20
C PRO A 75 3.56 -2.12 7.53
N GLY A 76 2.24 -2.10 7.43
CA GLY A 76 1.48 -1.01 6.84
C GLY A 76 1.50 0.27 7.68
N VAL A 77 1.20 1.39 7.01
CA VAL A 77 0.97 2.68 7.68
C VAL A 77 -0.31 2.62 8.54
N SER A 78 -1.27 1.81 8.09
CA SER A 78 -2.51 1.51 8.80
C SER A 78 -2.39 0.42 9.87
N GLY A 79 -1.18 -0.08 10.13
CA GLY A 79 -0.92 -1.20 11.04
C GLY A 79 -0.45 -2.45 10.30
N GLN A 80 -0.25 -3.54 11.04
CA GLN A 80 0.22 -4.80 10.46
C GLN A 80 -0.91 -5.50 9.69
N LEU A 81 -0.64 -5.92 8.44
CA LEU A 81 -1.61 -6.58 7.56
C LEU A 81 -1.23 -8.04 7.31
N THR A 82 -2.24 -8.90 7.31
CA THR A 82 -2.21 -10.36 7.11
C THR A 82 -3.52 -10.82 6.46
#